data_AF-A0A8H7F6L3-F1
#
_entry.id   AF-A0A8H7F6L3-F1
#
_cell.length_a   1.000
_cell.length_b   1.000
_cell.length_c   1.000
_cell.angle_alpha   90.00
_cell.angle_beta   90.00
_cell.angle_gamma   90.00
#
_symmetry.space_group_name_H-M   'P 1'
#
loop_
_entity.id
_entity.type
_entity.pdbx_description
1 polymer ?
#
loop_
_entity_poly.entity_id
_entity_poly.type
_entity_poly.pdbx_seq_one_letter_code
_entity_poly.pdbx_strand_id
1 'polypeptide(L)' 'MATLGSGNIIITFTILFCIIASYAVFFSAFLPASDSPLLRTLAEDTHYKYFAILIIPTTSYFVIANWVGWQYYSNS' A
#
# COMPACT_ATOMS: atom_id res chain seq x y z
N MET A 1 -16.49 -5.57 30.04
CA MET A 1 -15.79 -6.43 29.05
C MET A 1 -16.23 -5.96 27.67
N ALA A 2 -15.34 -5.36 26.88
CA ALA A 2 -15.69 -4.93 25.53
C ALA A 2 -15.97 -6.18 24.68
N THR A 3 -17.17 -6.29 24.12
CA THR A 3 -17.49 -7.32 23.13
C THR A 3 -16.69 -6.99 21.87
N LEU A 4 -15.72 -7.85 21.54
CA LEU A 4 -14.89 -7.68 20.35
C LEU A 4 -15.75 -7.97 19.11
N GLY A 5 -16.50 -6.96 18.65
CA GLY A 5 -17.26 -7.05 17.42
C GLY A 5 -16.33 -7.27 16.23
N SER A 6 -16.75 -8.07 15.26
CA SER A 6 -16.00 -8.34 14.03
C SER A 6 -15.53 -7.06 13.33
N GLY A 7 -16.34 -5.99 13.35
CA GLY A 7 -15.97 -4.68 12.81
C GLY A 7 -14.75 -4.05 13.50
N ASN A 8 -14.68 -4.11 14.83
CA ASN A 8 -13.55 -3.55 15.59
C ASN A 8 -12.25 -4.32 15.30
N ILE A 9 -12.35 -5.63 15.08
CA ILE A 9 -11.22 -6.48 14.68
C ILE A 9 -10.69 -6.01 13.32
N ILE A 10 -11.57 -5.86 12.32
CA ILE A 10 -11.19 -5.41 10.98
C ILE A 10 -10.52 -4.03 11.03
N ILE A 11 -11.10 -3.09 11.77
CA ILE A 11 -10.53 -1.74 11.93
C ILE A 11 -9.12 -1.82 12.56
N THR A 12 -8.96 -2.62 13.61
CA THR A 12 -7.67 -2.77 14.30
C THR A 12 -6.61 -3.35 13.36
N PHE A 13 -6.93 -4.41 12.61
CA PHE A 13 -6.00 -4.98 11.64
C PHE A 13 -5.70 -4.02 10.48
N THR A 14 -6.67 -3.24 10.04
CA THR A 14 -6.48 -2.23 8.98
C THR A 14 -5.51 -1.15 9.44
N ILE A 15 -5.68 -0.62 10.66
CA ILE A 15 -4.79 0.38 11.23
C ILE A 15 -3.38 -0.18 11.38
N LEU A 16 -3.24 -1.39 11.93
CA LEU A 16 -1.94 -2.07 12.06
C LEU A 16 -1.26 -2.26 10.69
N PHE A 17 -2.02 -2.72 9.69
CA PHE A 17 -1.52 -2.87 8.32
C PHE A 17 -1.02 -1.53 7.77
N CYS A 18 -1.80 -0.45 7.87
CA CYS A 18 -1.41 0.87 7.38
C CYS A 18 -0.15 1.40 8.07
N ILE A 19 0.00 1.18 9.38
CA ILE A 19 1.19 1.58 10.14
C ILE A 19 2.43 0.82 9.64
N ILE A 20 2.34 -0.51 9.55
CA ILE A 20 3.45 -1.37 9.12
C ILE A 20 3.84 -1.07 7.67
N ALA A 21 2.86 -0.95 6.78
CA ALA A 21 3.08 -0.61 5.37
C ALA A 21 3.71 0.78 5.21
N SER A 22 3.25 1.76 5.96
CA SER A 22 3.83 3.11 5.92
C SER A 22 5.27 3.13 6.40
N TYR A 23 5.59 2.41 7.48
CA TYR A 23 6.97 2.24 7.94
C TYR A 23 7.82 1.56 6.85
N ALA A 24 7.36 0.43 6.31
CA ALA A 24 8.08 -0.34 5.31
C ALA A 24 8.40 0.51 4.06
N VAL A 25 7.42 1.23 3.52
CA VAL A 25 7.56 1.95 2.25
C VAL A 25 8.22 3.33 2.41
N PHE A 26 7.77 4.14 3.37
CA PHE A 26 8.17 5.55 3.46
C PHE A 26 9.23 5.83 4.51
N PHE A 27 9.10 5.26 5.72
CA PHE A 27 9.90 5.70 6.87
C PHE A 27 11.15 4.85 7.13
N SER A 28 11.21 3.62 6.65
CA SER A 28 12.34 2.71 6.89
C SER A 28 13.67 3.18 6.26
N ALA A 29 13.63 4.14 5.35
CA ALA A 29 14.84 4.80 4.83
C ALA A 29 15.42 5.86 5.78
N PHE A 30 14.62 6.37 6.73
CA PHE A 30 14.98 7.45 7.65
C PHE A 30 15.14 6.99 9.10
N LEU A 31 14.57 5.83 9.44
CA LEU A 31 14.61 5.25 10.78
C LEU A 31 15.65 4.13 10.86
N PRO A 32 16.21 3.87 12.05
CA PRO A 32 17.04 2.69 12.28
C PRO A 32 16.29 1.40 11.93
N ALA A 33 17.05 0.38 11.52
CA ALA A 33 16.51 -0.95 11.27
C ALA A 33 15.87 -1.52 12.54
N SER A 34 14.70 -2.15 12.38
CA SER A 34 14.03 -2.83 13.47
C SER A 34 14.75 -4.14 13.83
N ASP A 35 14.73 -4.52 15.10
CA ASP A 35 15.23 -5.83 15.55
C ASP A 35 14.34 -7.00 15.07
N SER A 36 13.11 -6.71 14.62
CA SER A 36 12.22 -7.73 14.07
C SER A 36 12.72 -8.20 12.70
N PRO A 37 12.95 -9.51 12.50
CA PRO A 37 13.49 -10.03 11.24
C PRO A 37 12.54 -9.78 10.06
N LEU A 38 11.22 -9.80 10.27
CA LEU A 38 10.24 -9.50 9.22
C LEU A 38 10.33 -8.03 8.77
N LEU A 39 10.32 -7.09 9.71
CA LEU A 39 10.39 -5.66 9.40
C LEU A 39 11.74 -5.29 8.80
N ARG A 40 12.83 -5.94 9.25
CA ARG A 40 14.17 -5.75 8.69
C ARG A 40 14.23 -6.19 7.23
N THR A 41 13.73 -7.38 6.88
CA THR A 41 13.68 -7.85 5.49
C THR A 41 12.88 -6.90 4.59
N LEU A 42 11.76 -6.37 5.07
CA LEU A 42 10.95 -5.38 4.35
C LEU A 42 11.68 -4.03 4.17
N ALA A 43 12.44 -3.60 5.18
CA ALA A 43 13.18 -2.34 5.14
C ALA A 43 14.39 -2.41 4.18
N GLU A 44 15.05 -3.58 4.12
CA GLU A 44 16.23 -3.88 3.30
C GLU A 44 15.88 -4.23 1.85
N ASP A 45 14.60 -4.41 1.50
CA ASP A 45 14.18 -4.59 0.11
C ASP A 45 14.47 -3.33 -0.72
N THR A 46 15.39 -3.45 -1.66
CA THR A 46 15.80 -2.37 -2.57
C THR A 46 15.10 -2.42 -3.93
N HIS A 47 14.40 -3.52 -4.25
CA HIS A 47 13.86 -3.78 -5.58
C HIS A 47 12.38 -3.39 -5.69
N TYR A 48 11.54 -3.81 -4.74
CA TYR A 48 10.08 -3.64 -4.85
C TYR A 48 9.50 -2.52 -3.98
N LYS A 49 10.27 -2.02 -3.03
CA LYS A 49 9.85 -0.99 -2.06
C LYS A 49 9.23 0.24 -2.71
N TYR A 50 9.85 0.76 -3.77
CA TYR A 50 9.35 1.93 -4.50
C TYR A 50 8.30 1.59 -5.55
N PHE A 51 8.22 0.33 -5.99
CA PHE A 51 7.20 -0.12 -6.93
C PHE A 51 5.80 0.02 -6.36
N ALA A 52 5.64 -0.17 -5.04
CA ALA A 52 4.38 0.07 -4.34
C ALA A 52 3.85 1.51 -4.52
N ILE A 53 4.74 2.51 -4.48
CA ILE A 53 4.38 3.92 -4.70
C ILE A 53 4.03 4.14 -6.18
N LEU A 54 4.83 3.57 -7.09
CA LEU A 54 4.64 3.72 -8.52
C LEU A 54 3.38 3.01 -9.05
N ILE A 55 2.88 1.99 -8.35
CA ILE A 55 1.63 1.30 -8.69
C ILE A 55 0.45 2.28 -8.72
N ILE A 56 0.39 3.25 -7.80
CA ILE A 56 -0.76 4.16 -7.69
C ILE A 56 -0.94 5.00 -8.97
N PRO A 57 0.04 5.80 -9.42
CA PRO A 57 -0.12 6.59 -10.64
C PRO A 57 -0.19 5.71 -11.89
N THR A 58 0.55 4.60 -11.97
CA THR A 58 0.56 3.74 -13.16
C THR A 58 -0.77 3.03 -13.37
N THR A 59 -1.36 2.45 -12.32
CA THR A 59 -2.69 1.81 -12.40
C THR A 59 -3.78 2.83 -12.65
N SER A 60 -3.74 3.98 -11.96
CA SER A 60 -4.72 5.05 -12.17
C SER A 60 -4.68 5.56 -13.61
N TYR A 61 -3.48 5.83 -14.15
CA TYR A 61 -3.31 6.25 -15.53
C TYR A 61 -3.83 5.20 -16.51
N PHE A 62 -3.51 3.92 -16.31
CA PHE A 62 -3.97 2.84 -17.17
C PHE A 62 -5.51 2.74 -17.20
N VAL A 63 -6.16 2.82 -16.04
CA VAL A 63 -7.62 2.80 -15.93
C VAL A 63 -8.25 4.01 -16.60
N ILE A 64 -7.71 5.22 -16.38
CA ILE A 64 -8.21 6.45 -16.99
C ILE A 64 -8.06 6.40 -18.51
N ALA A 65 -6.88 6.01 -19.01
CA ALA A 65 -6.62 5.92 -20.45
C ALA A 65 -7.55 4.90 -21.13
N ASN A 66 -7.78 3.75 -20.49
CA ASN A 66 -8.72 2.74 -20.98
C ASN A 66 -10.16 3.28 -21.02
N TRP A 67 -10.62 3.89 -19.93
CA TRP A 67 -11.94 4.51 -19.85
C TRP A 67 -12.12 5.55 -20.95
N VAL A 68 -11.20 6.51 -21.05
CA VAL A 68 -11.29 7.62 -22.01
C VAL A 68 -11.22 7.09 -23.45
N GLY A 69 -10.36 6.11 -23.71
CA GLY A 69 -10.30 5.43 -25.02
C GLY A 69 -11.62 4.77 -25.39
N TRP A 70 -12.28 4.10 -24.44
CA TRP A 70 -13.60 3.53 -24.65
C TRP A 70 -14.65 4.59 -24.97
N GLN A 71 -14.64 5.73 -24.26
CA GLN A 71 -15.56 6.84 -24.53
C GLN A 71 -15.41 7.37 -25.96
N TYR A 72 -14.18 7.51 -26.46
CA TYR A 72 -13.97 7.90 -27.85
C TYR A 72 -14.44 6.83 -28.83
N TYR A 73 -14.14 5.56 -28.58
CA TYR A 73 -14.59 4.45 -29.43
C TYR A 73 -16.12 4.32 -29.51
N SER A 74 -16.83 4.48 -28.38
CA SER A 74 -18.28 4.30 -28.33
C SER A 74 -19.08 5.48 -28.86
N ASN A 75 -18.51 6.69 -28.85
CA ASN A 75 -19.19 7.93 -29.26
C ASN A 75 -18.67 8.49 -30.60
N SER A 76 -17.82 7.73 -31.32
CA SER A 76 -17.41 8.02 -32.72
C SER A 76 -18.23 7.18 -33.69
#